data_AF-A0A1G0UEC9-F1
#
_entry.id   AF-A0A1G0UEC9-F1
#
_cell.length_a   1.000
_cell.length_b   1.000
_cell.length_c   1.000
_cell.angle_alpha   90.00
_cell.angle_beta   90.00
_cell.angle_gamma   90.00
#
_symmetry.space_group_name_H-M   'P 1'
#
loop_
_entity.id
_entity.type
_entity.pdbx_description
1 polymer ?
#
loop_
_entity_poly.entity_id
_entity_poly.type
_entity_poly.pdbx_seq_one_letter_code
_entity_poly.pdbx_strand_id
1 'polypeptide(L)'
;MGTVNKSWENFEIIMYNNGAKVLEDFKLTLEFEENYRGLNNDVPKFFRINHPVNVTDNYVVYRPNKQDALIVQKDLKSFVLTILAKYENSEIPIKWNFISRDFDKSGEIILSSNPNYIDEYSDISVYKEEDLREDEIQYEDILEYSSGIIL
;
A
#
# COMPACT_ATOMS: atom_id res chain seq x y z
N MET A 1 6.35 -6.29 23.87
CA MET A 1 5.39 -6.99 23.00
C MET A 1 5.19 -6.11 21.77
N GLY A 2 5.35 -6.65 20.57
CA GLY A 2 5.09 -5.92 19.34
C GLY A 2 3.70 -6.28 18.81
N THR A 3 2.91 -5.27 18.44
CA THR A 3 1.63 -5.45 17.76
C THR A 3 1.84 -5.26 16.26
N VAL A 4 1.40 -6.22 15.45
CA VAL A 4 1.46 -6.14 13.99
C VAL A 4 0.03 -5.98 13.46
N ASN A 5 -0.21 -4.93 12.68
CA ASN A 5 -1.48 -4.78 11.98
C ASN A 5 -1.46 -5.68 10.73
N LYS A 6 -2.42 -6.61 10.63
CA LYS A 6 -2.57 -7.55 9.51
C LYS A 6 -3.41 -7.01 8.36
N SER A 7 -4.06 -5.86 8.54
CA SER A 7 -4.86 -5.21 7.50
C SER A 7 -4.00 -4.47 6.47
N TRP A 8 -2.68 -4.42 6.66
CA TRP A 8 -1.75 -3.85 5.70
C TRP A 8 -1.65 -4.72 4.45
N GLU A 9 -1.91 -4.11 3.31
CA GLU A 9 -1.82 -4.75 2.00
C GLU A 9 -0.58 -4.25 1.25
N ASN A 10 0.18 -5.19 0.70
CA ASN A 10 1.34 -4.89 -0.14
C ASN A 10 1.01 -5.18 -1.59
N PHE A 11 1.38 -4.28 -2.48
CA PHE A 11 1.34 -4.54 -3.91
C PHE A 11 2.62 -4.08 -4.60
N GLU A 12 2.89 -4.72 -5.73
CA GLU A 12 4.10 -4.50 -6.51
C GLU A 12 3.73 -3.93 -7.88
N ILE A 13 4.38 -2.82 -8.24
CA ILE A 13 4.32 -2.26 -9.58
C ILE A 13 5.58 -2.70 -10.31
N ILE A 14 5.41 -3.41 -11.42
CA ILE A 14 6.51 -3.95 -12.21
C ILE A 14 6.61 -3.16 -13.51
N MET A 15 7.76 -2.51 -13.71
CA MET A 15 8.10 -1.83 -14.95
C MET A 15 9.06 -2.69 -15.77
N TYR A 16 8.61 -3.16 -16.93
CA TYR A 16 9.43 -3.97 -17.85
C TYR A 16 9.88 -3.14 -19.05
N ASN A 17 11.19 -3.06 -19.28
CA ASN A 17 11.75 -2.36 -20.44
C ASN A 17 11.79 -3.29 -21.66
N ASN A 18 10.74 -3.24 -22.47
CA ASN A 18 10.69 -3.94 -23.76
C ASN A 18 11.35 -3.18 -24.92
N GLY A 19 11.92 -2.00 -24.66
CA GLY A 19 12.57 -1.16 -25.65
C GLY A 19 14.01 -1.57 -25.96
N ALA A 20 14.59 -0.93 -26.97
CA ALA A 20 15.97 -1.14 -27.39
C ALA A 20 16.98 -0.25 -26.66
N LYS A 21 16.53 0.74 -25.87
CA LYS A 21 17.39 1.67 -25.12
C LYS A 21 17.31 1.39 -23.62
N VAL A 22 18.42 1.62 -22.91
CA VAL A 22 18.43 1.62 -21.43
C VAL A 22 17.65 2.84 -20.95
N LEU A 23 16.80 2.67 -19.94
CA LEU A 23 16.11 3.78 -19.29
C LEU A 23 16.96 4.24 -18.12
N GLU A 24 17.44 5.49 -18.15
CA GLU A 24 18.36 6.05 -17.16
C GLU A 24 17.77 7.26 -16.44
N ASP A 25 18.22 7.49 -15.20
CA ASP A 25 17.83 8.61 -14.33
C ASP A 25 16.31 8.76 -14.21
N PHE A 26 15.62 7.63 -14.08
CA PHE A 26 14.17 7.63 -14.13
C PHE A 26 13.52 8.08 -12.82
N LYS A 27 12.28 8.54 -12.94
CA LYS A 27 11.36 8.89 -11.86
C LYS A 27 10.01 8.25 -12.16
N LEU A 28 9.46 7.51 -11.20
CA LEU A 28 8.09 7.03 -11.25
C LEU A 28 7.27 7.79 -10.21
N THR A 29 6.12 8.32 -10.63
CA THR A 29 5.17 8.97 -9.74
C THR A 29 3.83 8.27 -9.81
N LEU A 30 3.19 8.07 -8.67
CA LEU A 30 1.86 7.51 -8.54
C LEU A 30 0.95 8.54 -7.89
N GLU A 31 -0.23 8.74 -8.45
CA GLU A 31 -1.27 9.63 -7.94
C GLU A 31 -2.55 8.83 -7.76
N PHE A 32 -3.07 8.87 -6.55
CA PHE A 32 -4.30 8.21 -6.14
C PHE A 32 -5.44 9.23 -6.20
N GLU A 33 -6.62 8.81 -6.65
CA GLU A 33 -7.78 9.72 -6.73
C GLU A 33 -8.28 10.19 -5.35
N GLU A 34 -8.00 9.41 -4.32
CA GLU A 34 -8.36 9.69 -2.94
C GLU A 34 -7.19 9.44 -1.98
N ASN A 35 -7.37 9.85 -0.72
CA ASN A 35 -6.39 9.59 0.32
C ASN A 35 -6.51 8.15 0.83
N TYR A 36 -5.39 7.46 0.96
CA TYR A 36 -5.31 6.10 1.49
C TYR A 36 -4.62 6.07 2.84
N ARG A 37 -5.25 5.38 3.79
CA ARG A 37 -4.68 5.14 5.12
C ARG A 37 -3.35 4.41 4.97
N GLY A 38 -2.39 4.78 5.81
CA GLY A 38 -1.10 4.10 5.86
C GLY A 38 -0.14 4.44 4.72
N LEU A 39 -0.56 5.13 3.67
CA LEU A 39 0.31 5.45 2.54
C LEU A 39 1.52 6.32 2.97
N ASN A 40 1.28 7.36 3.76
CA ASN A 40 2.30 8.29 4.29
C ASN A 40 2.93 7.82 5.62
N ASN A 41 2.49 6.71 6.19
CA ASN A 41 3.03 6.24 7.46
C ASN A 41 4.26 5.37 7.20
N ASP A 42 5.40 5.80 7.75
CA ASP A 42 6.71 5.13 7.70
C ASP A 42 6.58 3.60 7.53
N VAL A 43 6.71 3.15 6.30
CA VAL A 43 6.63 1.73 5.93
C VAL A 43 7.69 0.97 6.74
N PRO A 44 7.36 -0.16 7.39
CA PRO A 44 8.32 -0.89 8.20
C PRO A 44 9.63 -1.13 7.45
N LYS A 45 10.77 -0.83 8.10
CA LYS A 45 12.13 -0.89 7.52
C LYS A 45 12.52 -2.24 6.88
N PHE A 46 11.70 -3.28 7.00
CA PHE A 46 11.90 -4.56 6.33
C PHE A 46 11.49 -4.56 4.84
N PHE A 47 10.76 -3.56 4.35
CA PHE A 47 10.29 -3.47 2.95
C PHE A 47 11.24 -2.71 2.00
N ARG A 48 12.55 -2.66 2.31
CA ARG A 48 13.58 -1.80 1.65
C ARG A 48 14.00 -2.22 0.23
N ILE A 49 13.08 -2.30 -0.73
CA ILE A 49 13.43 -2.38 -2.16
C ILE A 49 12.80 -1.19 -2.87
N ASN A 50 13.64 -0.34 -3.48
CA ASN A 50 13.23 0.86 -4.20
C ASN A 50 12.18 1.70 -3.46
N HIS A 51 12.41 2.06 -2.18
CA HIS A 51 11.45 2.87 -1.43
C HIS A 51 11.18 4.23 -2.10
N PRO A 52 9.96 4.76 -1.94
CA PRO A 52 9.65 6.09 -2.41
C PRO A 52 10.48 7.13 -1.65
N VAL A 53 10.90 8.17 -2.35
CA VAL A 53 11.64 9.31 -1.79
C VAL A 53 10.71 10.38 -1.22
N ASN A 54 9.44 10.35 -1.60
CA ASN A 54 8.40 11.22 -1.09
C ASN A 54 7.08 10.46 -1.14
N VAL A 55 6.33 10.52 -0.03
CA VAL A 55 5.00 9.96 0.07
C VAL A 55 4.10 10.94 0.81
N THR A 56 2.89 11.11 0.30
CA THR A 56 1.77 11.77 0.99
C THR A 56 0.59 10.80 1.01
N ASP A 57 -0.54 11.23 1.55
CA ASP A 57 -1.72 10.39 1.71
C ASP A 57 -2.34 9.94 0.37
N ASN A 58 -1.95 10.55 -0.76
CA ASN A 58 -2.46 10.24 -2.10
C ASN A 58 -1.41 10.34 -3.23
N TYR A 59 -0.13 10.51 -2.91
CA TYR A 59 0.90 10.71 -3.91
C TYR A 59 2.21 10.06 -3.50
N VAL A 60 2.86 9.39 -4.45
CA VAL A 60 4.10 8.65 -4.22
C VAL A 60 5.11 8.99 -5.30
N VAL A 61 6.35 9.22 -4.89
CA VAL A 61 7.47 9.43 -5.81
C VAL A 61 8.55 8.40 -5.56
N TYR A 62 8.86 7.62 -6.58
CA TYR A 62 10.04 6.78 -6.63
C TYR A 62 11.14 7.48 -7.43
N ARG A 63 12.30 7.63 -6.78
CA ARG A 63 13.52 8.13 -7.40
C ARG A 63 14.69 7.29 -6.91
N PRO A 64 15.08 6.24 -7.64
CA PRO A 64 16.16 5.38 -7.20
C PRO A 64 17.48 6.14 -7.04
N ASN A 65 18.35 5.59 -6.20
CA ASN A 65 19.73 6.05 -6.11
C ASN A 65 20.46 5.80 -7.44
N LYS A 66 21.56 6.52 -7.67
CA LYS A 66 22.30 6.46 -8.95
C LYS A 66 22.64 5.05 -9.44
N GLN A 67 22.92 4.11 -8.53
CA GLN A 67 23.25 2.72 -8.87
C GLN A 67 22.03 1.91 -9.34
N ASP A 68 20.84 2.32 -8.93
CA ASP A 68 19.55 1.69 -9.22
C ASP A 68 18.70 2.46 -10.25
N ALA A 69 19.20 3.59 -10.75
CA ALA A 69 18.46 4.48 -11.64
C ALA A 69 18.50 4.04 -13.11
N LEU A 70 18.74 2.75 -13.37
CA LEU A 70 18.80 2.17 -14.71
C LEU A 70 17.86 0.96 -14.84
N ILE A 71 17.24 0.81 -16.01
CA ILE A 71 16.51 -0.38 -16.41
C ILE A 71 17.03 -0.81 -17.78
N VAL A 72 17.80 -1.89 -17.82
CA VAL A 72 18.43 -2.43 -19.04
C VAL A 72 17.35 -3.00 -19.96
N GLN A 73 17.64 -3.13 -21.25
CA GLN A 73 16.72 -3.74 -22.21
C GLN A 73 16.38 -5.18 -21.78
N LYS A 74 15.10 -5.54 -21.87
CA LYS A 74 14.53 -6.83 -21.45
C LYS A 74 14.70 -7.11 -19.95
N ASP A 75 14.96 -6.09 -19.16
CA ASP A 75 14.98 -6.15 -17.71
C ASP A 75 13.71 -5.55 -17.12
N LEU A 76 13.46 -5.84 -15.85
CA LEU A 76 12.36 -5.27 -15.09
C LEU A 76 12.85 -4.61 -13.80
N LYS A 77 12.05 -3.69 -13.31
CA LYS A 77 12.23 -3.14 -11.97
C LYS A 77 10.90 -3.08 -11.25
N SER A 78 10.90 -3.51 -10.00
CA SER A 78 9.73 -3.48 -9.15
C SER A 78 9.77 -2.39 -8.09
N PHE A 79 8.58 -1.89 -7.79
CA PHE A 79 8.33 -0.87 -6.78
C PHE A 79 7.24 -1.40 -5.86
N VAL A 80 7.56 -1.53 -4.58
CA VAL A 80 6.61 -2.03 -3.57
C VAL A 80 5.97 -0.83 -2.89
N LEU A 81 4.66 -0.92 -2.70
CA LEU A 81 3.89 0.02 -1.91
C LEU A 81 2.99 -0.74 -0.95
N THR A 82 2.74 -0.13 0.20
CA THR A 82 1.88 -0.67 1.24
C THR A 82 0.76 0.34 1.52
N ILE A 83 -0.47 -0.14 1.64
CA ILE A 83 -1.64 0.68 1.99
C ILE A 83 -2.53 -0.05 3.00
N LEU A 84 -3.37 0.70 3.69
CA LEU A 84 -4.55 0.20 4.39
C LEU A 84 -5.77 0.55 3.54
N ALA A 85 -6.33 -0.44 2.86
CA ALA A 85 -7.52 -0.25 2.04
C ALA A 85 -8.75 0.10 2.91
N LYS A 86 -9.84 0.48 2.25
CA LYS A 86 -11.13 0.66 2.93
C LYS A 86 -11.63 -0.69 3.45
N TYR A 87 -12.47 -0.64 4.49
CA TYR A 87 -13.15 -1.82 5.01
C TYR A 87 -14.28 -2.31 4.11
N GLU A 88 -14.43 -1.80 2.90
CA GLU A 88 -15.47 -2.20 1.94
C GLU A 88 -14.83 -2.57 0.60
N ASN A 89 -15.57 -3.28 -0.24
CA ASN A 89 -15.15 -3.55 -1.60
C ASN A 89 -14.98 -2.25 -2.36
N SER A 90 -13.77 -2.01 -2.86
CA SER A 90 -13.46 -0.75 -3.52
C SER A 90 -12.46 -0.94 -4.65
N GLU A 91 -12.58 -0.12 -5.68
CA GLU A 91 -11.54 0.05 -6.68
C GLU A 91 -10.56 1.15 -6.23
N ILE A 92 -9.28 0.95 -6.50
CA ILE A 92 -8.20 1.87 -6.19
C ILE A 92 -7.57 2.28 -7.52
N PRO A 93 -8.09 3.34 -8.16
CA PRO A 93 -7.51 3.89 -9.38
C PRO A 93 -6.20 4.63 -9.06
N ILE A 94 -5.15 4.29 -9.80
CA ILE A 94 -3.80 4.83 -9.64
C ILE A 94 -3.34 5.34 -11.00
N LYS A 95 -3.12 6.65 -11.09
CA LYS A 95 -2.47 7.27 -12.25
C LYS A 95 -0.96 7.17 -12.05
N TRP A 96 -0.27 6.60 -13.02
CA TRP A 96 1.17 6.49 -12.99
C TRP A 96 1.80 7.33 -14.09
N ASN A 97 2.95 7.90 -13.79
CA ASN A 97 3.77 8.62 -14.75
C ASN A 97 5.24 8.26 -14.56
N PHE A 98 5.85 7.75 -15.61
CA PHE A 98 7.24 7.34 -15.68
C PHE A 98 7.99 8.28 -16.59
N ILE A 99 9.04 8.89 -16.07
CA ILE A 99 9.90 9.84 -16.78
C ILE A 99 11.33 9.32 -16.70
N SER A 100 12.05 9.35 -17.81
CA SER A 100 13.48 9.05 -17.91
C SER A 100 14.13 9.99 -18.92
N ARG A 101 15.45 9.94 -19.11
CA ARG A 101 16.16 10.87 -20.02
C ARG A 101 15.57 11.00 -21.42
N ASP A 102 15.24 9.85 -22.03
CA ASP A 102 14.85 9.74 -23.44
C ASP A 102 13.47 9.09 -23.63
N PHE A 103 12.70 8.95 -22.54
CA PHE A 103 11.42 8.24 -22.58
C PHE A 103 10.52 8.68 -21.44
N ASP A 104 9.30 9.06 -21.82
CA ASP A 104 8.21 9.41 -20.90
C ASP A 104 6.97 8.64 -21.27
N LYS A 105 6.26 8.12 -20.28
CA LYS A 105 4.99 7.45 -20.46
C LYS A 105 4.13 7.56 -19.21
N SER A 106 2.83 7.68 -19.41
CA SER A 106 1.84 7.64 -18.34
C SER A 106 0.73 6.64 -18.65
N GLY A 107 -0.06 6.34 -17.63
CA GLY A 107 -1.23 5.49 -17.75
C GLY A 107 -1.95 5.35 -16.42
N GLU A 108 -2.86 4.40 -16.37
CA GLU A 108 -3.71 4.13 -15.20
C GLU A 108 -3.68 2.64 -14.89
N ILE A 109 -3.75 2.32 -13.60
CA ILE A 109 -3.90 0.97 -13.06
C ILE A 109 -5.07 1.02 -12.08
N ILE A 110 -5.92 0.00 -12.09
CA ILE A 110 -7.03 -0.12 -11.13
C ILE A 110 -6.77 -1.39 -10.32
N LEU A 111 -6.61 -1.24 -9.00
CA LEU A 111 -6.55 -2.37 -8.07
C LEU A 111 -7.94 -2.63 -7.49
N SER A 112 -8.33 -3.89 -7.38
CA SER A 112 -9.59 -4.28 -6.74
C SER A 112 -9.31 -4.73 -5.31
N SER A 113 -9.88 -4.03 -4.33
CA SER A 113 -9.83 -4.38 -2.91
C SER A 113 -11.08 -5.18 -2.54
N ASN A 114 -10.88 -6.36 -1.97
CA ASN A 114 -11.94 -7.24 -1.45
C ASN A 114 -11.56 -7.68 -0.02
N PRO A 115 -11.93 -6.89 1.01
CA PRO A 115 -11.58 -7.19 2.40
C PRO A 115 -12.18 -8.52 2.88
N ASN A 116 -11.42 -9.20 3.73
CA ASN A 116 -11.88 -10.37 4.47
C ASN A 116 -12.04 -9.99 5.95
N TYR A 117 -13.14 -10.45 6.57
CA TYR A 117 -13.48 -10.10 7.94
C TYR A 117 -13.39 -11.31 8.87
N ILE A 118 -13.16 -11.03 10.15
CA ILE A 118 -13.31 -11.98 11.25
C ILE A 118 -14.35 -11.35 12.18
N ASP A 119 -15.45 -12.05 12.43
CA ASP A 119 -16.53 -11.56 13.28
C ASP A 119 -16.19 -11.80 14.76
N GLU A 120 -16.35 -10.76 15.58
CA GLU A 120 -16.26 -10.83 17.04
C GLU A 120 -17.56 -10.30 17.67
N TYR A 121 -18.00 -10.95 18.75
CA TYR A 121 -19.24 -10.61 19.45
C TYR A 121 -18.95 -10.28 20.92
N SER A 122 -19.56 -9.21 21.42
CA SER A 122 -19.41 -8.78 22.81
C SER A 122 -20.78 -8.39 23.38
N ASP A 123 -21.22 -9.14 24.39
CA ASP A 123 -22.47 -8.87 25.08
C ASP A 123 -22.24 -7.94 26.27
N ILE A 124 -22.91 -6.78 26.27
CA ILE A 124 -22.89 -5.85 27.40
C ILE A 124 -24.21 -5.98 28.16
N SER A 125 -24.14 -6.52 29.37
CA SER A 125 -25.31 -6.64 30.25
C SER A 125 -25.70 -5.29 30.85
N VAL A 126 -26.99 -4.97 30.80
CA VAL A 126 -27.56 -3.74 31.38
C VAL A 126 -28.51 -4.05 32.54
N TYR A 127 -28.65 -3.10 33.46
CA TYR A 127 -29.51 -3.27 34.63
C TYR A 127 -30.99 -2.94 34.36
N LYS A 128 -31.29 -2.16 33.32
CA LYS A 128 -32.64 -1.74 32.95
C LYS A 128 -32.91 -2.00 31.47
N GLU A 129 -34.16 -2.31 31.16
CA GLU A 129 -34.61 -2.52 29.78
C GLU A 129 -34.47 -1.26 28.93
N GLU A 130 -34.68 -0.08 29.53
CA GLU A 130 -34.50 1.24 28.88
C GLU A 130 -33.08 1.47 28.36
N ASP A 131 -32.09 0.79 28.95
CA ASP A 131 -30.67 0.92 28.59
C ASP A 131 -30.25 -0.07 27.50
N LEU A 132 -31.15 -0.95 27.04
CA LEU A 132 -30.90 -1.82 25.89
C LEU A 132 -30.67 -0.97 24.64
N ARG A 133 -29.64 -1.34 23.88
CA ARG A 133 -29.30 -0.70 22.61
C ARG A 133 -29.39 -1.73 21.50
N GLU A 134 -29.64 -1.25 20.29
CA GLU A 134 -29.50 -2.07 19.10
C GLU A 134 -28.04 -2.46 18.90
N ASP A 135 -27.82 -3.60 18.26
CA ASP A 135 -26.49 -4.08 17.92
C ASP A 135 -25.75 -3.03 17.06
N GLU A 136 -24.52 -2.71 17.45
CA GLU A 136 -23.67 -1.79 16.72
C GLU A 136 -22.54 -2.56 16.03
N ILE A 137 -22.42 -2.42 14.71
CA ILE A 137 -21.33 -3.02 13.94
C ILE A 137 -20.21 -1.99 13.81
N GLN A 138 -19.00 -2.36 14.25
CA GLN A 138 -17.79 -1.56 14.12
C GLN A 138 -16.72 -2.32 13.34
N TYR A 139 -16.00 -1.63 12.46
CA TYR A 139 -14.90 -2.20 11.68
C TYR A 139 -13.57 -1.72 12.25
N GLU A 140 -12.69 -2.66 12.56
CA GLU A 140 -11.36 -2.39 13.09
C GLU A 140 -10.29 -3.13 12.28
N ASP A 141 -9.07 -2.58 12.26
CA ASP A 141 -7.93 -3.27 11.68
C ASP A 141 -7.55 -4.48 12.56
N ILE A 142 -7.17 -5.60 11.94
CA ILE A 142 -6.82 -6.83 12.66
C ILE A 142 -5.41 -6.68 13.25
N LEU A 143 -5.30 -6.66 14.59
CA LEU A 143 -4.03 -6.55 15.30
C LEU A 143 -3.59 -7.91 15.87
N GLU A 144 -2.40 -8.39 15.48
CA GLU A 144 -1.80 -9.61 16.03
C GLU A 144 -0.69 -9.26 17.03
N TYR A 145 -0.78 -9.85 18.23
CA TYR A 145 0.22 -9.70 19.27
C TYR A 145 1.30 -10.78 19.14
N SER A 146 2.53 -10.37 18.81
CA SER A 146 3.68 -11.27 18.87
C SER A 146 4.14 -11.41 20.33
N SER A 147 3.87 -12.58 20.93
CA SER A 147 4.52 -12.99 22.17
C SER A 147 5.92 -13.48 21.80
N GLY A 148 6.94 -12.73 22.22
CA GLY A 148 8.33 -13.11 21.99
C GLY A 148 8.66 -14.41 22.71
N ILE A 149 8.55 -15.53 22.01
CA ILE A 149 9.33 -16.74 22.29
C ILE A 149 9.97 -17.12 20.96
N ILE A 150 11.20 -16.62 20.78
CA ILE A 150 12.16 -17.23 19.86
C ILE A 150 12.62 -18.50 20.58
N LEU A 151 12.26 -19.67 20.06
CA LEU A 151 12.91 -20.95 20.39
C LEU A 151 14.03 -21.21 19.39
#